data_AF-A0A1C5IEB5-F1
#
_entry.id   AF-A0A1C5IEB5-F1
#
_cell.length_a   1.000
_cell.length_b   1.000
_cell.length_c   1.000
_cell.angle_alpha   90.00
_cell.angle_beta   90.00
_cell.angle_gamma   90.00
#
_symmetry.space_group_name_H-M   'P 1'
#
loop_
_entity.id
_entity.type
_entity.pdbx_description
1 polymer ?
#
loop_
_entity_poly.entity_id
_entity_poly.type
_entity_poly.pdbx_seq_one_letter_code
_entity_poly.pdbx_strand_id
1 'polypeptide(L)' 'MSMIERIRTRRDANRRARAIEHALRSANSPAVRQELLAIAQRHMS' A
#
# COMPACT_ATOMS: atom_id res chain seq x y z
N MET A 1 -18.44 -5.40 -13.04
CA MET A 1 -18.22 -4.95 -11.65
C MET A 1 -19.53 -4.73 -10.92
N SER A 2 -19.87 -5.58 -9.95
CA SER A 2 -21.00 -5.34 -9.05
C SER A 2 -20.70 -4.21 -8.04
N MET A 3 -21.74 -3.65 -7.42
CA MET A 3 -21.59 -2.64 -6.34
C MET A 3 -20.74 -3.19 -5.17
N ILE A 4 -20.91 -4.47 -4.83
CA ILE A 4 -20.15 -5.15 -3.78
C ILE A 4 -18.67 -5.26 -4.16
N GLU A 5 -18.36 -5.62 -5.41
CA GLU A 5 -16.99 -5.65 -5.90
C GLU A 5 -16.34 -4.27 -5.81
N ARG A 6 -17.02 -3.21 -6.24
CA ARG A 6 -16.52 -1.83 -6.10
C ARG A 6 -16.17 -1.47 -4.66
N ILE A 7 -17.04 -1.83 -3.70
CA ILE A 7 -16.79 -1.57 -2.28
C ILE A 7 -15.58 -2.36 -1.78
N ARG A 8 -15.44 -3.63 -2.17
CA ARG A 8 -14.30 -4.48 -1.80
C ARG A 8 -12.99 -3.93 -2.35
N THR A 9 -12.94 -3.60 -3.63
CA THR A 9 -11.75 -3.00 -4.26
C THR A 9 -11.34 -1.70 -3.56
N ARG A 10 -12.29 -0.82 -3.25
CA ARG A 10 -12.00 0.42 -2.52
C ARG A 10 -11.45 0.16 -1.11
N ARG A 11 -12.02 -0.79 -0.38
CA ARG A 11 -11.54 -1.16 0.97
C ARG A 11 -10.16 -1.78 0.92
N ASP A 12 -9.90 -2.63 -0.06
CA ASP A 12 -8.60 -3.29 -0.22
C ASP A 12 -7.50 -2.27 -0.58
N ALA A 13 -7.79 -1.35 -1.51
CA ALA A 13 -6.90 -0.24 -1.83
C ALA A 13 -6.57 0.61 -0.58
N ASN A 14 -7.59 0.96 0.21
CA ASN A 14 -7.40 1.69 1.47
C ASN A 14 -6.57 0.91 2.50
N ARG A 15 -6.77 -0.41 2.61
CA ARG A 15 -6.00 -1.26 3.52
C ARG A 15 -4.53 -1.30 3.11
N ARG A 16 -4.25 -1.47 1.81
CA ARG A 16 -2.88 -1.48 1.27
C ARG A 16 -2.17 -0.14 1.51
N ALA A 17 -2.85 0.98 1.25
CA ALA A 17 -2.28 2.32 1.49
C ALA A 17 -1.86 2.52 2.95
N ARG A 18 -2.71 2.11 3.92
CA ARG A 18 -2.38 2.20 5.36
C ARG A 18 -1.22 1.30 5.75
N ALA A 19 -1.13 0.09 5.18
CA ALA A 19 -0.03 -0.83 5.46
C ALA A 19 1.32 -0.25 4.97
N ILE A 20 1.33 0.34 3.77
CA ILE A 20 2.52 1.02 3.22
C ILE A 20 2.91 2.21 4.09
N GLU A 21 1.95 3.07 4.47
CA GLU A 21 2.22 4.22 5.34
C GLU A 21 2.81 3.77 6.68
N HIS A 22 2.24 2.74 7.30
CA HIS A 22 2.75 2.20 8.55
C HIS A 22 4.19 1.67 8.40
N ALA A 23 4.48 0.93 7.33
CA ALA A 23 5.81 0.41 7.05
C ALA A 23 6.84 1.53 6.80
N LEU A 24 6.47 2.59 6.08
CA LEU A 24 7.34 3.75 5.84
C LEU A 24 7.62 4.53 7.13
N ARG A 25 6.66 4.57 8.04
CA ARG A 25 6.79 5.21 9.36
C ARG A 25 7.63 4.38 10.33
N SER A 26 7.54 3.05 10.28
CA SER A 26 8.32 2.15 11.16
C SER A 26 9.73 1.88 10.65
N ALA A 27 10.00 2.05 9.35
CA ALA A 27 11.32 1.86 8.77
C ALA A 27 12.31 2.94 9.23
N ASN A 28 13.28 2.57 10.07
CA ASN A 28 14.33 3.47 10.54
C ASN A 28 15.53 3.55 9.58
N SER A 29 15.71 2.54 8.71
CA SER A 29 16.79 2.52 7.71
C SER A 29 16.35 3.20 6.41
N PRO A 30 17.14 4.14 5.86
CA PRO A 30 16.88 4.74 4.55
C PRO A 30 16.81 3.71 3.41
N ALA A 31 17.63 2.66 3.46
CA ALA A 31 17.63 1.60 2.44
C ALA A 31 16.30 0.83 2.43
N VAL A 32 15.82 0.42 3.61
CA VAL A 32 14.53 -0.29 3.77
C VAL A 32 13.38 0.60 3.31
N ARG A 33 13.43 1.91 3.57
CA ARG A 33 12.42 2.86 3.09
C ARG A 33 12.38 2.91 1.55
N GLN A 34 13.52 2.88 0.87
CA GLN A 34 13.56 2.86 -0.60
C GLN A 34 12.98 1.56 -1.17
N GLU A 35 13.28 0.42 -0.56
CA GLU A 35 12.70 -0.87 -0.98
C GLU A 35 11.18 -0.88 -0.82
N LEU A 36 10.67 -0.38 0.30
CA LEU A 36 9.23 -0.25 0.54
C LEU A 36 8.55 0.65 -0.50
N LEU A 37 9.20 1.76 -0.90
CA LEU A 37 8.69 2.63 -1.97
C LEU A 37 8.67 1.91 -3.33
N ALA A 38 9.73 1.17 -3.68
CA ALA A 38 9.79 0.41 -4.93
C ALA A 38 8.73 -0.71 -4.98
N ILE A 39 8.45 -1.36 -3.84
CA ILE A 39 7.37 -2.35 -3.72
C ILE A 39 6.00 -1.67 -3.85
N ALA A 40 5.80 -0.53 -3.17
CA ALA A 40 4.55 0.24 -3.25
C ALA A 40 4.24 0.67 -4.69
N GLN A 41 5.24 1.19 -5.42
CA GLN A 41 5.09 1.58 -6.83
C GLN A 41 4.65 0.40 -7.72
N ARG A 42 5.24 -0.79 -7.52
CA ARG A 42 4.88 -2.00 -8.28
C ARG A 42 3.46 -2.48 -8.04
N HIS A 43 2.92 -2.27 -6.84
CA HIS A 43 1.57 -2.72 -6.49
C HIS A 43 0.46 -1.69 -6.76
N MET A 44 0.82 -0.46 -7.14
CA MET A 44 -0.11 0.63 -7.42
C MET A 44 -0.20 1.01 -8.90
N SER A 45 0.61 0.42 -9.78
CA SER A 45 0.34 0.38 -11.24
C SER A 45 -0.78 -0.60 -11.56
#